data_AF-A0A2A2W785-F1
#
_entry.id   AF-A0A2A2W785-F1
#
_cell.length_a   1.000
_cell.length_b   1.000
_cell.length_c   1.000
_cell.angle_alpha   90.00
_cell.angle_beta   90.00
_cell.angle_gamma   90.00
#
_symmetry.space_group_name_H-M   'P 1'
#
loop_
_entity.id
_entity.type
_entity.pdbx_description
1 polymer ?
#
loop_
_entity_poly.entity_id
_entity_poly.type
_entity_poly.pdbx_seq_one_letter_code
_entity_poly.pdbx_strand_id
1 'polypeptide(L)'
;MWLRYRKRKHAVAPILLAFAYGCLQNFVKGTVPWYVGLVIAWTVGCAYVIEEIVWNLKGEGRPCPACGQRVRMKSFRVHNTCPNFGEQL
;
A
#
# COMPACT_ATOMS: atom_id res chain seq x y z
N MET A 1 -13.04 -5.81 -6.98
CA MET A 1 -12.94 -4.54 -6.21
C MET A 1 -11.52 -4.28 -5.67
N TRP A 2 -10.85 -5.30 -5.12
CA TRP A 2 -9.57 -5.17 -4.40
C TRP A 2 -8.35 -4.81 -5.28
N LEU A 3 -8.24 -5.38 -6.48
CA LEU A 3 -7.21 -5.02 -7.48
C LEU A 3 -7.23 -3.52 -7.85
N ARG A 4 -8.43 -2.95 -8.01
CA ARG A 4 -8.60 -1.51 -8.30
C ARG A 4 -8.19 -0.64 -7.10
N TYR A 5 -8.49 -1.09 -5.88
CA TYR A 5 -8.05 -0.41 -4.65
C TYR A 5 -6.52 -0.42 -4.52
N ARG A 6 -5.86 -1.55 -4.79
CA ARG A 6 -4.39 -1.68 -4.77
C ARG A 6 -3.71 -0.80 -5.83
N LYS A 7 -4.21 -0.83 -7.08
CA LYS A 7 -3.73 0.06 -8.15
C LYS A 7 -3.87 1.53 -7.76
N ARG A 8 -5.02 1.93 -7.21
CA ARG A 8 -5.22 3.31 -6.73
C ARG A 8 -4.29 3.66 -5.56
N LYS A 9 -4.09 2.76 -4.59
CA LYS A 9 -3.13 2.96 -3.49
C LYS A 9 -1.71 3.19 -4.02
N HIS A 10 -1.24 2.35 -4.93
CA HIS A 10 0.10 2.50 -5.51
C HIS A 10 0.25 3.74 -6.43
N ALA A 11 -0.84 4.26 -6.99
CA ALA A 11 -0.81 5.51 -7.74
C ALA A 11 -0.83 6.75 -6.82
N VAL A 12 -1.62 6.71 -5.75
CA VAL A 12 -1.84 7.86 -4.85
C VAL A 12 -0.72 7.98 -3.80
N ALA A 13 -0.21 6.86 -3.29
CA ALA A 13 0.84 6.85 -2.28
C ALA A 13 2.14 7.56 -2.68
N PRO A 14 2.73 7.37 -3.87
CA PRO A 14 3.95 8.08 -4.26
C PRO A 14 3.72 9.59 -4.39
N ILE A 15 2.53 10.01 -4.82
CA ILE A 15 2.16 11.43 -4.92
C ILE A 15 2.09 12.06 -3.52
N LEU A 16 1.42 11.39 -2.58
CA LEU A 16 1.33 11.84 -1.19
C LEU A 16 2.70 11.85 -0.50
N LEU A 17 3.54 10.86 -0.78
CA LEU A 17 4.91 10.80 -0.27
C LEU A 17 5.78 11.92 -0.83
N ALA A 18 5.66 12.23 -2.13
CA ALA A 18 6.38 13.34 -2.74
C ALA A 18 5.95 14.69 -2.13
N PHE A 19 4.65 14.87 -1.88
CA PHE A 19 4.12 16.05 -1.21
C PHE A 19 4.62 16.15 0.24
N ALA A 20 4.54 15.06 1.01
CA ALA A 20 5.06 14.99 2.36
C ALA A 20 6.56 15.29 2.44
N TYR A 21 7.34 14.72 1.50
CA TYR A 21 8.77 14.98 1.39
C TYR A 21 9.05 16.45 1.07
N GLY A 22 8.32 17.04 0.12
CA GLY A 22 8.40 18.46 -0.18
C GLY A 22 8.11 19.35 1.04
N CYS A 23 7.10 19.01 1.83
CA CYS A 23 6.79 19.70 3.08
C CYS A 23 7.89 19.54 4.14
N LEU A 24 8.47 18.35 4.27
CA LEU A 24 9.53 18.08 5.27
C LEU A 24 10.88 18.71 4.89
N GLN A 25 11.16 18.85 3.59
CA GLN A 25 12.41 19.39 3.07
C GLN A 25 12.43 20.92 2.98
N ASN A 26 11.32 21.54 2.56
CA ASN A 26 11.28 22.98 2.28
C ASN A 26 10.85 23.83 3.48
N PHE A 27 10.31 23.23 4.54
CA PHE A 27 9.86 23.96 5.73
C PHE A 27 10.69 23.60 6.96
N VAL A 28 10.91 24.61 7.81
CA VAL A 28 11.65 24.45 9.06
C VAL A 28 10.85 23.58 10.04
N LYS A 29 11.55 22.71 10.78
CA LYS A 29 10.96 21.88 11.83
C LYS A 29 10.20 22.75 12.83
N GLY A 30 9.01 22.31 13.22
CA GLY A 30 8.14 23.03 14.16
C GLY A 30 7.11 23.96 13.51
N THR A 31 7.18 24.17 12.19
CA THR A 31 6.14 24.90 11.46
C THR A 31 4.95 23.99 11.13
N VAL A 32 3.75 24.57 11.01
CA VAL A 32 2.52 23.83 10.65
C VAL A 32 2.69 22.97 9.38
N PRO A 33 3.28 23.47 8.27
CA PRO A 33 3.47 22.67 7.05
C PRO A 33 4.38 21.46 7.28
N TRP A 34 5.38 21.59 8.17
CA TRP A 34 6.27 20.49 8.50
C TRP A 34 5.55 19.36 9.24
N TYR A 35 4.69 19.71 10.23
CA TYR A 35 3.84 18.73 10.90
C TYR A 35 2.82 18.09 9.96
N VAL A 36 2.25 18.85 9.02
CA VAL A 36 1.36 18.31 7.98
C VAL A 36 2.09 17.25 7.15
N GLY A 37 3.32 17.56 6.68
CA GLY A 37 4.15 16.59 5.97
C GLY A 37 4.43 15.32 6.79
N LEU A 38 4.73 15.48 8.08
CA LEU A 38 4.97 14.36 8.99
C LEU A 38 3.73 13.46 9.14
N VAL A 39 2.55 14.04 9.36
CA VAL A 39 1.29 13.29 9.51
C VAL A 39 0.94 12.55 8.22
N ILE A 40 1.13 13.19 7.06
CA ILE A 40 0.90 12.54 5.75
C ILE A 40 1.86 11.35 5.56
N ALA A 41 3.16 11.54 5.84
CA ALA A 41 4.13 10.45 5.73
C ALA A 41 3.77 9.27 6.65
N TRP A 42 3.39 9.57 7.90
CA TRP A 42 3.03 8.56 8.88
C TRP A 42 1.76 7.79 8.49
N THR A 43 0.71 8.51 8.07
CA THR A 43 -0.56 7.88 7.63
C THR A 43 -0.36 7.00 6.40
N VAL A 44 0.43 7.43 5.41
CA VAL A 44 0.75 6.60 4.23
C VAL A 44 1.52 5.35 4.64
N GLY A 45 2.53 5.49 5.51
CA GLY A 45 3.30 4.35 6.03
C GLY A 45 2.43 3.34 6.77
N CYS A 46 1.61 3.81 7.73
CA CYS A 46 0.68 2.96 8.47
C CYS A 46 -0.34 2.28 7.56
N ALA A 47 -0.90 3.00 6.57
CA ALA A 47 -1.87 2.43 5.64
C ALA A 47 -1.29 1.29 4.79
N TYR A 48 0.01 1.32 4.49
CA TYR A 48 0.72 0.22 3.82
C TYR A 48 0.99 -0.96 4.75
N VAL A 49 1.45 -0.69 5.96
CA VAL A 49 1.84 -1.74 6.92
C VAL A 49 0.63 -2.46 7.50
N ILE A 50 -0.41 -1.72 7.91
CA ILE A 50 -1.64 -2.29 8.50
C ILE A 50 -2.31 -3.25 7.53
N GLU A 51 -2.33 -2.93 6.24
CA GLU A 51 -2.89 -3.83 5.23
C GLU A 51 -2.14 -5.15 5.21
N GLU A 52 -0.81 -5.11 5.18
CA GLU A 52 0.02 -6.32 5.22
C GLU A 52 -0.22 -7.13 6.51
N ILE A 53 -0.31 -6.47 7.66
CA ILE A 53 -0.58 -7.09 8.96
C ILE A 53 -1.95 -7.77 8.97
N VAL A 54 -3.01 -7.09 8.55
CA VAL A 54 -4.37 -7.64 8.51
C VAL A 54 -4.42 -8.90 7.64
N TRP A 55 -3.71 -8.91 6.51
CA TRP A 55 -3.68 -10.08 5.64
C TRP A 55 -2.81 -11.21 6.18
N ASN A 56 -1.70 -10.88 6.84
CA ASN A 56 -0.86 -11.88 7.48
C ASN A 56 -1.59 -12.54 8.67
N LEU A 57 -2.34 -11.74 9.45
CA LEU A 57 -3.18 -12.22 10.55
C LEU A 57 -4.35 -13.09 10.07
N LYS A 58 -4.96 -12.74 8.93
CA LYS A 58 -6.02 -13.57 8.35
C LYS A 58 -5.49 -14.93 7.89
N GLY A 59 -4.22 -15.07 7.51
CA GLY A 59 -3.58 -16.34 7.15
C GLY A 59 -4.16 -17.09 5.93
N GLU A 60 -5.31 -16.67 5.42
CA GLU A 60 -6.14 -17.39 4.46
C GLU A 60 -5.70 -17.25 3.00
N GLY A 61 -4.62 -16.51 2.71
CA GLY A 61 -4.30 -16.11 1.35
C GLY A 61 -5.40 -15.24 0.74
N ARG A 62 -5.30 -14.92 -0.55
CA ARG A 62 -6.28 -14.06 -1.23
C ARG A 62 -6.90 -14.79 -2.42
N PRO A 63 -8.23 -14.71 -2.61
CA PRO A 63 -8.88 -15.38 -3.73
C PRO A 63 -8.46 -14.73 -5.05
N CYS A 64 -8.09 -15.57 -6.01
CA CYS A 64 -7.84 -15.14 -7.38
C CYS A 64 -9.18 -14.75 -8.04
N PRO A 65 -9.30 -13.57 -8.66
CA PRO A 65 -10.54 -13.15 -9.31
C PRO A 65 -10.87 -13.99 -10.55
N ALA A 66 -9.87 -14.66 -11.14
CA ALA A 66 -10.04 -15.47 -12.34
C ALA A 66 -10.40 -16.93 -12.02
N CYS A 67 -9.70 -17.55 -11.07
CA CYS A 67 -9.87 -18.98 -10.78
C CYS A 67 -10.46 -19.28 -9.38
N GLY A 68 -10.74 -18.27 -8.56
CA GLY A 68 -11.33 -18.41 -7.23
C GLY A 68 -10.40 -19.01 -6.16
N GLN A 69 -9.28 -19.63 -6.55
CA GLN A 69 -8.33 -20.26 -5.65
C GLN A 69 -7.66 -19.24 -4.73
N ARG A 70 -7.46 -19.61 -3.46
CA ARG A 70 -6.80 -18.77 -2.47
C ARG A 70 -5.28 -18.87 -2.64
N VAL A 71 -4.66 -17.78 -3.09
CA VAL A 71 -3.22 -17.69 -3.30
C VAL A 71 -2.58 -17.04 -2.08
N ARG A 72 -1.63 -17.73 -1.45
CA ARG A 72 -0.82 -17.15 -0.36
C ARG A 72 0.10 -16.10 -0.96
N MET A 73 -0.21 -14.83 -0.70
CA MET A 73 0.60 -13.71 -1.18
C MET A 73 1.90 -13.61 -0.38
N LYS A 74 3.03 -13.39 -1.07
CA LYS A 74 4.27 -12.99 -0.39
C LYS A 74 4.14 -11.54 0.05
N SER A 75 4.54 -11.27 1.29
CA SER A 75 4.42 -9.93 1.86
C SER A 75 5.25 -8.91 1.07
N PHE A 76 4.72 -7.71 0.88
CA PHE A 76 5.32 -6.57 0.17
C PHE A 76 5.54 -6.78 -1.34
N ARG A 77 5.08 -7.90 -1.92
CA ARG A 77 5.19 -8.13 -3.36
C ARG A 77 4.02 -7.49 -4.10
N VAL A 78 4.36 -6.54 -4.99
CA VAL A 78 3.42 -5.76 -5.81
C VAL A 78 2.70 -6.63 -6.84
N HIS A 79 3.42 -7.61 -7.41
CA HIS A 79 2.89 -8.55 -8.40
C HIS A 79 2.94 -9.95 -7.82
N ASN A 80 1.77 -10.56 -7.62
CA ASN A 80 1.68 -11.99 -7.39
C ASN A 80 0.97 -12.62 -8.58
N THR A 81 1.65 -13.54 -9.24
CA THR A 81 1.06 -14.29 -10.35
C THR A 81 0.30 -15.49 -9.78
N CYS A 82 -0.93 -15.71 -10.22
CA CYS A 82 -1.65 -16.94 -9.86
C CYS A 82 -0.88 -18.15 -10.45
N PRO A 83 -0.46 -19.13 -9.64
CA PRO A 83 0.30 -20.28 -10.14
C PRO A 83 -0.50 -21.16 -11.11
N ASN A 84 -1.84 -21.07 -11.07
CA ASN A 84 -2.73 -21.94 -11.86
C ASN A 84 -3.18 -21.30 -13.19
N PHE A 85 -3.22 -19.97 -13.28
CA PHE A 85 -3.73 -19.24 -14.46
C PHE A 85 -2.73 -18.21 -15.02
N GLY A 86 -1.62 -17.94 -14.34
CA GLY A 86 -0.62 -16.98 -14.81
C GLY A 86 -1.05 -15.51 -14.72
N GLU A 87 -2.24 -15.21 -14.19
CA GLU A 87 -2.76 -13.84 -14.14
C GLU A 87 -2.24 -13.07 -12.92
N GLN A 88 -2.02 -11.76 -13.08
CA GLN A 88 -1.49 -10.88 -12.03
C GLN A 88 -2.57 -10.45 -11.01
N LEU A 89 -2.26 -10.63 -9.72
CA LEU A 89 -3.10 -10.32 -8.54
C LEU A 89 -2.66 -9.06 -7.78
#